data_AF-A0AB39ALI4-F1
#
_entry.id   AF-A0AB39ALI4-F1
#
_cell.length_a   1.000
_cell.length_b   1.000
_cell.length_c   1.000
_cell.angle_alpha   90.00
_cell.angle_beta   90.00
_cell.angle_gamma   90.00
#
_symmetry.space_group_name_H-M   'P 1'
#
loop_
_entity.id
_entity.type
_entity.pdbx_description
1 polymer ?
#
loop_
_entity_poly.entity_id
_entity_poly.type
_entity_poly.pdbx_seq_one_letter_code
_entity_poly.pdbx_strand_id
1 'polypeptide(L)'
;MYSTEQKLVDELFHSAECGENLFDLTIASLNTQMNEEYAVLKRELDTAEKRYDDWKSDYDAKNQATDEYVEFSIDEYHDLLLDCQASQAHSEYIADQVFALVEMQVIYSFKQLEITLKSLLSLAFDNVDKKSLFNWKSLKKEYNSRNVKISEADNYVPINQLRVVNNALKHSSKITQEVKELAIVEFRDLELFDYESLNSFYKRIKDDIKVFLLSVVCMLVSSLGLSHLHWRTNPNRDETFEFDMDIPF
;
A
#
# COMPACT_ATOMS: atom_id res chain seq x y z
N MET A 1 -0.60 42.14 -5.34
CA MET A 1 0.41 41.61 -6.28
C MET A 1 1.20 40.55 -5.51
N TYR A 2 1.00 39.27 -5.81
CA TYR A 2 1.71 38.17 -5.13
C TYR A 2 3.21 38.27 -5.40
N SER A 3 4.05 38.23 -4.37
CA SER A 3 5.51 38.15 -4.56
C SER A 3 5.86 36.82 -5.22
N THR A 4 6.94 36.79 -6.02
CA THR A 4 7.46 35.57 -6.64
C THR A 4 7.76 34.49 -5.59
N GLU A 5 8.23 34.89 -4.41
CA GLU A 5 8.49 34.02 -3.27
C GLU A 5 7.22 33.33 -2.74
N GLN A 6 6.12 34.07 -2.62
CA GLN A 6 4.87 33.48 -2.15
C GLN A 6 4.29 32.49 -3.18
N LYS A 7 4.45 32.76 -4.48
CA LYS A 7 4.05 31.81 -5.53
C LYS A 7 4.82 30.50 -5.42
N LEU A 8 6.14 30.57 -5.21
CA LEU A 8 6.97 29.38 -5.00
C LEU A 8 6.51 28.58 -3.77
N VAL A 9 6.25 29.24 -2.65
CA VAL A 9 5.74 28.58 -1.44
C VAL A 9 4.41 27.86 -1.74
N ASP A 10 3.47 28.56 -2.39
CA ASP A 10 2.17 27.98 -2.72
C ASP A 10 2.31 26.78 -3.69
N GLU A 11 3.20 26.86 -4.69
CA GLU A 11 3.49 25.76 -5.61
C GLU A 11 4.12 24.54 -4.91
N LEU A 12 5.02 24.76 -3.94
CA LEU A 12 5.61 23.69 -3.15
C LEU A 12 4.55 22.96 -2.30
N PHE A 13 3.67 23.70 -1.62
CA PHE A 13 2.57 23.11 -0.86
C PHE A 13 1.57 22.40 -1.76
N HIS A 14 1.20 23.01 -2.89
CA HIS A 14 0.32 22.40 -3.87
C HIS A 14 0.90 21.09 -4.43
N SER A 15 2.20 21.05 -4.76
CA SER A 15 2.86 19.83 -5.23
C SER A 15 2.87 18.71 -4.17
N ALA A 16 2.87 19.05 -2.88
CA ALA A 16 2.77 18.07 -1.79
C ALA A 16 1.32 17.63 -1.52
N GLU A 17 0.33 18.51 -1.75
CA GLU A 17 -1.10 18.23 -1.56
C GLU A 17 -1.73 17.47 -2.74
N CYS A 18 -1.37 17.81 -3.99
CA CYS A 18 -1.83 17.14 -5.21
C CYS A 18 -1.23 15.74 -5.42
N GLY A 19 -0.44 15.25 -4.45
CA GLY A 19 0.01 13.87 -4.40
C GLY A 19 -1.09 12.88 -4.00
N GLU A 20 -2.37 13.18 -4.26
CA GLU A 20 -3.43 12.17 -4.12
C GLU A 20 -3.04 10.93 -4.91
N ASN A 21 -3.18 9.77 -4.28
CA ASN A 21 -2.86 8.51 -4.91
C ASN A 21 -3.94 8.20 -5.95
N LEU A 22 -3.76 8.74 -7.17
CA LEU A 22 -4.66 8.50 -8.30
C LEU A 22 -4.85 7.02 -8.58
N PHE A 23 -3.83 6.19 -8.30
CA PHE A 23 -3.95 4.74 -8.42
C PHE A 23 -4.99 4.21 -7.44
N ASP A 24 -4.94 4.59 -6.16
CA ASP A 24 -5.94 4.18 -5.16
C ASP A 24 -7.36 4.57 -5.57
N LEU A 25 -7.55 5.79 -6.08
CA LEU A 25 -8.85 6.25 -6.59
C LEU A 25 -9.32 5.40 -7.79
N THR A 26 -8.40 5.12 -8.71
CA THR A 26 -8.70 4.35 -9.94
C THR A 26 -9.06 2.90 -9.62
N ILE A 27 -8.41 2.29 -8.62
CA ILE A 27 -8.64 0.89 -8.28
C ILE A 27 -9.63 0.69 -7.13
N ALA A 28 -10.19 1.74 -6.55
CA ALA A 28 -11.05 1.64 -5.37
C ALA A 28 -12.25 0.71 -5.56
N SER A 29 -12.93 0.82 -6.71
CA SER A 29 -14.08 -0.02 -7.05
C SER A 29 -13.67 -1.49 -7.25
N LEU A 30 -12.60 -1.72 -8.02
CA LEU A 30 -12.06 -3.05 -8.27
C LEU A 30 -11.61 -3.73 -6.97
N ASN A 31 -10.87 -3.00 -6.13
CA ASN A 31 -10.41 -3.50 -4.83
C ASN A 31 -11.60 -3.83 -3.93
N THR A 32 -12.65 -3.01 -3.91
CA THR A 32 -13.88 -3.30 -3.15
C THR A 32 -14.54 -4.58 -3.66
N GLN A 33 -14.76 -4.71 -4.97
CA GLN A 33 -15.37 -5.89 -5.58
C GLN A 33 -14.58 -7.17 -5.27
N MET A 34 -13.26 -7.15 -5.47
CA MET A 34 -12.44 -8.33 -5.24
C MET A 34 -12.34 -8.71 -3.77
N ASN A 35 -12.36 -7.75 -2.85
CA ASN A 35 -12.38 -8.04 -1.42
C ASN A 35 -13.72 -8.66 -0.98
N GLU A 36 -14.84 -8.20 -1.56
CA GLU A 36 -16.15 -8.79 -1.32
C GLU A 36 -16.22 -10.23 -1.85
N GLU A 37 -15.72 -10.46 -3.07
CA GLU A 37 -15.62 -11.78 -3.69
C GLU A 37 -14.73 -12.72 -2.87
N TYR A 38 -13.55 -12.25 -2.46
CA TYR A 38 -12.65 -13.00 -1.58
C TYR A 38 -13.34 -13.40 -0.26
N ALA A 39 -14.07 -12.48 0.36
CA ALA A 39 -14.79 -12.76 1.59
C ALA A 39 -15.97 -13.74 1.41
N VAL A 40 -16.57 -13.82 0.22
CA VAL A 40 -17.57 -14.84 -0.11
C VAL A 40 -16.90 -16.20 -0.27
N LEU A 41 -15.85 -16.30 -1.09
CA LEU A 41 -15.17 -17.56 -1.37
C LEU A 41 -14.53 -18.17 -0.12
N LYS A 42 -13.98 -17.35 0.77
CA LYS A 42 -13.45 -17.81 2.07
C LYS A 42 -14.54 -18.49 2.91
N ARG A 43 -15.77 -17.93 2.92
CA ARG A 43 -16.92 -18.54 3.61
C ARG A 43 -17.40 -19.83 2.94
N GLU A 44 -17.35 -19.90 1.62
CA GLU A 44 -17.69 -21.11 0.87
C GLU A 44 -16.68 -22.23 1.15
N LEU A 45 -15.38 -21.91 1.18
CA LEU A 45 -14.33 -22.84 1.59
C LEU A 45 -14.54 -23.34 3.02
N ASP A 46 -14.73 -22.44 3.99
CA ASP A 46 -15.01 -22.81 5.39
C ASP A 46 -16.24 -23.76 5.49
N THR A 47 -17.24 -23.54 4.64
CA THR A 47 -18.46 -24.37 4.59
C THR A 47 -18.21 -25.73 3.94
N ALA A 48 -17.36 -25.80 2.91
CA ALA A 48 -16.96 -27.06 2.29
C ALA A 48 -16.11 -27.91 3.24
N GLU A 49 -15.10 -27.31 3.86
CA GLU A 49 -14.23 -27.96 4.85
C GLU A 49 -15.04 -28.51 6.03
N LYS A 50 -15.95 -27.69 6.58
CA LYS A 50 -16.81 -28.14 7.66
C LYS A 50 -17.68 -29.34 7.26
N ARG A 51 -18.27 -29.34 6.05
CA ARG A 51 -19.07 -30.48 5.57
C ARG A 51 -18.23 -31.76 5.46
N TYR A 52 -17.00 -31.64 4.97
CA TYR A 52 -16.06 -32.76 4.91
C TYR A 52 -15.70 -33.28 6.30
N ASP A 53 -15.38 -32.39 7.24
CA ASP A 53 -15.03 -32.75 8.62
C ASP A 53 -16.20 -33.40 9.37
N ASP A 54 -17.42 -32.84 9.23
CA ASP A 54 -18.64 -33.39 9.83
C ASP A 54 -18.92 -34.81 9.30
N TRP A 55 -18.81 -35.01 7.98
CA TRP A 55 -18.98 -36.33 7.35
C TRP A 55 -17.93 -37.33 7.82
N LYS A 56 -16.66 -36.91 7.89
CA LYS A 56 -15.55 -37.76 8.33
C LYS A 56 -15.72 -38.17 9.80
N SER A 57 -16.11 -37.23 10.65
CA SER A 57 -16.38 -37.50 12.06
C SER A 57 -17.54 -38.47 12.25
N ASP A 58 -18.62 -38.35 11.47
CA ASP A 58 -19.76 -39.26 11.52
C ASP A 58 -19.38 -40.68 11.05
N TYR A 59 -18.60 -40.78 9.96
CA TYR A 59 -18.06 -42.05 9.49
C TYR A 59 -17.17 -42.73 10.53
N ASP A 60 -16.20 -42.00 11.10
CA ASP A 60 -15.29 -42.51 12.12
C ASP A 60 -16.05 -42.97 13.39
N ALA A 61 -17.06 -42.19 13.82
CA ALA A 61 -17.90 -42.55 14.96
C ALA A 61 -18.70 -43.83 14.72
N LYS A 62 -19.30 -43.97 13.53
CA LYS A 62 -20.03 -45.20 13.14
C LYS A 62 -19.10 -46.40 13.11
N ASN A 63 -17.91 -46.25 12.52
CA ASN A 63 -16.93 -47.33 12.37
C ASN A 63 -16.34 -47.78 13.72
N GLN A 64 -16.29 -46.89 14.73
CA GLN A 64 -15.85 -47.24 16.10
C GLN A 64 -16.98 -47.84 16.96
N ALA A 65 -18.24 -47.58 16.63
CA ALA A 65 -19.39 -47.99 17.44
C ALA A 65 -19.85 -49.45 17.19
N THR A 66 -19.33 -50.10 16.14
CA THR A 66 -19.71 -51.46 15.77
C THR A 66 -18.51 -52.26 15.27
N ASP A 67 -18.52 -53.57 15.51
CA ASP A 67 -17.58 -54.52 14.89
C ASP A 67 -18.04 -54.93 13.47
N GLU A 68 -19.21 -54.45 13.03
CA GLU A 68 -19.73 -54.66 11.67
C GLU A 68 -19.13 -53.67 10.67
N TYR A 69 -18.99 -54.11 9.42
CA TYR A 69 -18.53 -53.25 8.34
C TYR A 69 -19.50 -52.09 8.09
N VAL A 70 -19.02 -50.87 8.29
CA VAL A 70 -19.73 -49.64 7.89
C VAL A 70 -19.45 -49.37 6.42
N GLU A 71 -20.50 -49.37 5.60
CA GLU A 71 -20.39 -49.11 4.16
C GLU A 71 -19.87 -47.70 3.91
N PHE A 72 -18.72 -47.61 3.24
CA PHE A 72 -18.12 -46.35 2.82
C PHE A 72 -18.68 -45.92 1.47
N SER A 73 -19.35 -44.77 1.42
CA SER A 73 -19.80 -44.16 0.18
C SER A 73 -18.63 -43.47 -0.52
N ILE A 74 -18.05 -44.15 -1.51
CA ILE A 74 -16.95 -43.60 -2.32
C ILE A 74 -17.41 -42.34 -3.06
N ASP A 75 -18.64 -42.35 -3.58
CA ASP A 75 -19.19 -41.23 -4.35
C ASP A 75 -19.35 -39.98 -3.46
N GLU A 76 -19.93 -40.12 -2.26
CA GLU A 76 -20.11 -39.00 -1.33
C GLU A 76 -18.75 -38.44 -0.85
N TYR A 77 -17.79 -39.33 -0.55
CA TYR A 77 -16.43 -38.93 -0.21
C TYR A 77 -15.78 -38.11 -1.33
N HIS A 78 -15.86 -38.60 -2.57
CA HIS A 78 -15.29 -37.92 -3.71
C HIS A 78 -15.96 -36.57 -3.97
N ASP A 79 -17.29 -36.49 -3.87
CA ASP A 79 -18.02 -35.23 -4.07
C ASP A 79 -17.59 -34.17 -3.05
N LEU A 80 -17.50 -34.53 -1.76
CA LEU A 80 -17.06 -33.61 -0.70
C LEU A 80 -15.59 -33.18 -0.88
N LEU A 81 -14.72 -34.12 -1.25
CA LEU A 81 -13.31 -33.82 -1.49
C LEU A 81 -13.14 -32.88 -2.70
N LEU A 82 -13.88 -33.12 -3.78
CA LEU A 82 -13.87 -32.27 -4.98
C LEU A 82 -14.40 -30.87 -4.67
N ASP A 83 -15.44 -30.75 -3.86
CA ASP A 83 -16.01 -29.45 -3.44
C ASP A 83 -15.00 -28.65 -2.60
N CYS A 84 -14.29 -29.29 -1.67
CA CYS A 84 -13.21 -28.66 -0.91
C CYS A 84 -12.07 -28.20 -1.83
N GLN A 85 -11.61 -29.06 -2.73
CA GLN A 85 -10.52 -28.73 -3.66
C GLN A 85 -10.89 -27.59 -4.61
N ALA A 86 -12.13 -27.59 -5.14
CA ALA A 86 -12.62 -26.53 -6.01
C ALA A 86 -12.73 -25.20 -5.27
N SER A 87 -13.30 -25.21 -4.06
CA SER A 87 -13.42 -24.02 -3.21
C SER A 87 -12.05 -23.46 -2.81
N GLN A 88 -11.11 -24.34 -2.47
CA GLN A 88 -9.75 -23.96 -2.11
C GLN A 88 -9.02 -23.32 -3.28
N ALA A 89 -9.04 -23.96 -4.46
CA ALA A 89 -8.39 -23.43 -5.66
C ALA A 89 -8.95 -22.06 -6.05
N HIS A 90 -10.26 -21.86 -5.91
CA HIS A 90 -10.89 -20.58 -6.23
C HIS A 90 -10.52 -19.49 -5.20
N SER A 91 -10.53 -19.82 -3.91
CA SER A 91 -10.12 -18.91 -2.84
C SER A 91 -8.66 -18.49 -2.99
N GLU A 92 -7.76 -19.44 -3.27
CA GLU A 92 -6.34 -19.16 -3.53
C GLU A 92 -6.14 -18.25 -4.75
N TYR A 93 -6.87 -18.51 -5.84
CA TYR A 93 -6.81 -17.67 -7.04
C TYR A 93 -7.19 -16.23 -6.76
N ILE A 94 -8.31 -15.99 -6.06
CA ILE A 94 -8.72 -14.62 -5.72
C ILE A 94 -7.77 -13.99 -4.69
N ALA A 95 -7.27 -14.77 -3.72
CA ALA A 95 -6.27 -14.32 -2.75
C ALA A 95 -5.02 -13.73 -3.45
N ASP A 96 -4.50 -14.44 -4.46
CA ASP A 96 -3.35 -13.99 -5.25
C ASP A 96 -3.66 -12.68 -5.99
N GLN A 97 -4.88 -12.51 -6.51
CA GLN A 97 -5.26 -11.29 -7.20
C GLN A 97 -5.40 -10.09 -6.24
N VAL A 98 -6.06 -10.26 -5.09
CA VAL A 98 -6.17 -9.17 -4.10
C VAL A 98 -4.81 -8.82 -3.51
N PHE A 99 -3.92 -9.81 -3.32
CA PHE A 99 -2.54 -9.59 -2.92
C PHE A 99 -1.81 -8.73 -3.96
N ALA A 100 -1.89 -9.08 -5.24
CA ALA A 100 -1.26 -8.33 -6.32
C ALA A 100 -1.74 -6.88 -6.39
N LEU A 101 -3.03 -6.61 -6.16
CA LEU A 101 -3.53 -5.23 -6.10
C LEU A 101 -2.89 -4.42 -4.98
N VAL A 102 -2.87 -4.98 -3.77
CA VAL A 102 -2.30 -4.30 -2.60
C VAL A 102 -0.78 -4.12 -2.75
N GLU A 103 -0.09 -5.10 -3.32
CA GLU A 103 1.33 -4.98 -3.67
C GLU A 103 1.56 -3.77 -4.59
N MET A 104 0.73 -3.63 -5.63
CA MET A 104 0.83 -2.48 -6.54
C MET A 104 0.51 -1.16 -5.84
N GLN A 105 -0.41 -1.12 -4.87
CA GLN A 105 -0.67 0.08 -4.07
C GLN A 105 0.58 0.53 -3.30
N VAL A 106 1.28 -0.42 -2.67
CA VAL A 106 2.51 -0.13 -1.92
C VAL A 106 3.63 0.36 -2.85
N ILE A 107 3.86 -0.35 -3.96
CA ILE A 107 4.91 0.00 -4.94
C ILE A 107 4.63 1.37 -5.57
N TYR A 108 3.39 1.61 -6.00
CA TYR A 108 2.99 2.88 -6.60
C TYR A 108 3.10 4.03 -5.61
N SER A 109 2.66 3.84 -4.36
CA SER A 109 2.74 4.88 -3.33
C SER A 109 4.17 5.33 -3.06
N PHE A 110 5.11 4.38 -2.95
CA PHE A 110 6.51 4.74 -2.78
C PHE A 110 7.07 5.43 -4.04
N LYS A 111 6.66 4.98 -5.23
CA LYS A 111 7.05 5.62 -6.49
C LYS A 111 6.56 7.07 -6.57
N GLN A 112 5.32 7.31 -6.18
CA GLN A 112 4.71 8.65 -6.18
C GLN A 112 5.39 9.57 -5.16
N LEU A 113 5.74 9.05 -3.98
CA LEU A 113 6.57 9.75 -3.01
C LEU A 113 7.91 10.19 -3.61
N GLU A 114 8.63 9.28 -4.29
CA GLU A 114 9.90 9.62 -4.94
C GLU A 114 9.76 10.68 -6.03
N ILE A 115 8.70 10.59 -6.85
CA ILE A 115 8.41 11.59 -7.89
C ILE A 115 8.16 12.95 -7.25
N THR A 116 7.34 12.99 -6.20
CA THR A 116 6.96 14.22 -5.49
C THR A 116 8.20 14.87 -4.87
N LEU A 117 9.03 14.11 -4.14
CA LEU A 117 10.26 14.63 -3.56
C LEU A 117 11.24 15.19 -4.60
N LYS A 118 11.32 14.59 -5.80
CA LYS A 118 12.15 15.13 -6.90
C LYS A 118 11.55 16.41 -7.48
N SER A 119 10.22 16.47 -7.58
CA SER A 119 9.49 17.66 -8.03
C SER A 119 9.76 18.84 -7.09
N LEU A 120 9.61 18.63 -5.77
CA LEU A 120 9.87 19.65 -4.75
C LEU A 120 11.29 20.22 -4.83
N LEU A 121 12.31 19.36 -4.99
CA LEU A 121 13.69 19.83 -5.19
C LEU A 121 13.82 20.71 -6.43
N SER A 122 13.20 20.32 -7.55
CA SER A 122 13.32 21.04 -8.82
C SER A 122 12.53 22.34 -8.85
N LEU A 123 11.48 22.45 -8.04
CA LEU A 123 10.78 23.71 -7.80
C LEU A 123 11.62 24.64 -6.93
N ALA A 124 12.24 24.10 -5.87
CA ALA A 124 12.99 24.89 -4.89
C ALA A 124 14.37 25.37 -5.39
N PHE A 125 15.00 24.66 -6.32
CA PHE A 125 16.39 24.93 -6.73
C PHE A 125 16.61 24.80 -8.23
N ASP A 126 17.28 25.80 -8.79
CA ASP A 126 17.86 25.71 -10.13
C ASP A 126 19.02 24.70 -10.13
N ASN A 127 19.11 23.87 -11.18
CA ASN A 127 20.16 22.85 -11.41
C ASN A 127 20.02 21.52 -10.64
N VAL A 128 18.80 21.05 -10.40
CA VAL A 128 18.60 19.68 -9.90
C VAL A 128 18.72 18.66 -11.04
N ASP A 129 19.78 17.85 -11.03
CA ASP A 129 19.90 16.71 -11.93
C ASP A 129 19.01 15.54 -11.46
N LYS A 130 17.74 15.54 -11.91
CA LYS A 130 16.77 14.49 -11.61
C LYS A 130 17.26 13.08 -11.97
N LYS A 131 18.15 12.93 -12.97
CA LYS A 131 18.66 11.61 -13.39
C LYS A 131 19.62 11.03 -12.34
N SER A 132 20.38 11.86 -11.66
CA SER A 132 21.26 11.45 -10.54
C SER A 132 20.49 10.99 -9.30
N LEU A 133 19.22 11.39 -9.16
CA LEU A 133 18.34 11.06 -8.03
C LEU A 133 17.65 9.70 -8.20
N PHE A 134 18.34 8.69 -8.71
CA PHE A 134 17.73 7.40 -9.10
C PHE A 134 17.40 6.47 -7.91
N ASN A 135 17.86 6.77 -6.70
CA ASN A 135 17.57 5.98 -5.51
C ASN A 135 17.41 6.87 -4.26
N TRP A 136 16.82 6.30 -3.20
CA TRP A 136 16.57 6.97 -1.92
C TRP A 136 17.82 7.59 -1.26
N LYS A 137 18.97 6.92 -1.35
CA LYS A 137 20.23 7.40 -0.76
C LYS A 137 20.72 8.66 -1.48
N SER A 138 20.66 8.67 -2.80
CA SER A 138 20.99 9.85 -3.62
C SER A 138 20.01 11.00 -3.34
N LEU A 139 18.71 10.70 -3.23
CA LEU A 139 17.68 11.69 -2.89
C LEU A 139 17.95 12.32 -1.52
N LYS A 140 18.16 11.50 -0.47
CA LYS A 140 18.51 11.97 0.88
C LYS A 140 19.78 12.81 0.90
N LYS A 141 20.80 12.43 0.11
CA LYS A 141 22.05 13.18 0.00
C LYS A 141 21.82 14.56 -0.63
N GLU A 142 21.01 14.66 -1.67
CA GLU A 142 20.69 15.94 -2.32
C GLU A 142 19.99 16.87 -1.33
N TYR A 143 18.93 16.40 -0.67
CA TYR A 143 18.24 17.17 0.38
C TYR A 143 19.20 17.64 1.49
N ASN A 144 20.07 16.77 1.99
CA ASN A 144 21.05 17.13 3.01
C ASN A 144 22.02 18.23 2.54
N SER A 145 22.44 18.24 1.27
CA SER A 145 23.29 19.29 0.71
C SER A 145 22.60 20.66 0.64
N ARG A 146 21.27 20.68 0.68
CA ARG A 146 20.42 21.87 0.75
C ARG A 146 19.99 22.21 2.19
N ASN A 147 20.67 21.66 3.19
CA ASN A 147 20.37 21.82 4.62
C ASN A 147 18.96 21.34 5.02
N VAL A 148 18.40 20.38 4.28
CA VAL A 148 17.13 19.72 4.61
C VAL A 148 17.38 18.26 4.94
N LYS A 149 17.18 17.88 6.19
CA LYS A 149 17.35 16.49 6.62
C LYS A 149 16.02 15.77 6.65
N ILE A 150 15.62 15.16 5.54
CA ILE A 150 14.32 14.46 5.44
C ILE A 150 14.11 13.34 6.48
N SER A 151 15.17 12.86 7.14
CA SER A 151 15.03 11.90 8.25
C SER A 151 14.57 12.51 9.57
N GLU A 152 14.54 13.84 9.67
CA GLU A 152 14.03 14.59 10.81
C GLU A 152 12.61 15.12 10.54
N ALA A 153 12.06 14.87 9.34
CA ALA A 153 10.69 15.25 9.00
C ALA A 153 9.67 14.39 9.77
N ASP A 154 8.49 14.96 10.00
CA ASP A 154 7.38 14.27 10.63
C ASP A 154 7.02 13.01 9.85
N ASN A 155 6.65 11.95 10.58
CA ASN A 155 6.28 10.65 10.03
C ASN A 155 7.35 9.99 9.12
N TYR A 156 8.63 10.35 9.28
CA TYR A 156 9.73 9.66 8.58
C TYR A 156 9.78 8.15 8.83
N VAL A 157 9.43 7.69 10.03
CA VAL A 157 9.47 6.26 10.39
C VAL A 157 8.52 5.43 9.49
N PRO A 158 7.21 5.74 9.39
CA PRO A 158 6.31 5.14 8.41
C PRO A 158 6.84 5.17 6.97
N ILE A 159 7.47 6.26 6.54
CA ILE A 159 8.04 6.36 5.18
C ILE A 159 9.23 5.44 4.98
N ASN A 160 10.08 5.30 5.99
CA ASN A 160 11.17 4.34 5.93
C ASN A 160 10.63 2.90 5.93
N GLN A 161 9.56 2.60 6.66
CA GLN A 161 8.87 1.31 6.56
C GLN A 161 8.35 1.06 5.14
N LEU A 162 7.65 2.03 4.54
CA LEU A 162 7.16 1.95 3.15
C LEU A 162 8.30 1.67 2.17
N ARG A 163 9.43 2.39 2.28
CA ARG A 163 10.64 2.16 1.46
C ARG A 163 11.10 0.72 1.53
N VAL A 164 11.26 0.19 2.75
CA VAL A 164 11.80 -1.15 2.98
C VAL A 164 10.85 -2.23 2.47
N VAL A 165 9.55 -2.09 2.72
CA VAL A 165 8.53 -3.03 2.24
C VAL A 165 8.46 -3.02 0.71
N ASN A 166 8.42 -1.84 0.07
CA ASN A 166 8.47 -1.73 -1.39
C ASN A 166 9.74 -2.38 -1.99
N ASN A 167 10.89 -2.23 -1.33
CA ASN A 167 12.12 -2.87 -1.80
C ASN A 167 12.04 -4.40 -1.69
N ALA A 168 11.45 -4.92 -0.61
CA ALA A 168 11.24 -6.35 -0.44
C ALA A 168 10.32 -6.91 -1.55
N LEU A 169 9.15 -6.31 -1.74
CA LEU A 169 8.14 -6.72 -2.72
C LEU A 169 8.68 -6.77 -4.16
N LYS A 170 9.49 -5.78 -4.57
CA LYS A 170 10.11 -5.76 -5.91
C LYS A 170 11.00 -6.96 -6.23
N HIS A 171 11.50 -7.64 -5.21
CA HIS A 171 12.44 -8.77 -5.37
C HIS A 171 11.80 -10.11 -5.01
N SER A 172 10.85 -10.14 -4.07
CA SER A 172 10.15 -11.35 -3.66
C SER A 172 8.96 -11.05 -2.76
N SER A 173 8.02 -11.98 -2.66
CA SER A 173 6.97 -11.98 -1.63
C SER A 173 7.48 -12.39 -0.23
N LYS A 174 8.80 -12.54 -0.03
CA LYS A 174 9.39 -12.92 1.27
C LYS A 174 9.62 -11.72 2.16
N ILE A 175 9.40 -11.90 3.45
CA ILE A 175 9.72 -10.89 4.47
C ILE A 175 11.23 -10.91 4.69
N THR A 176 11.89 -9.86 4.20
CA THR A 176 13.35 -9.74 4.27
C THR A 176 13.82 -9.40 5.69
N GLN A 177 15.10 -9.64 5.97
CA GLN A 177 15.70 -9.28 7.25
C GLN A 177 15.57 -7.77 7.56
N GLU A 178 15.68 -6.89 6.56
CA GLU A 178 15.49 -5.44 6.72
C GLU A 178 14.05 -5.11 7.18
N VAL A 179 13.05 -5.84 6.70
CA VAL A 179 11.65 -5.70 7.16
C VAL A 179 11.50 -6.16 8.62
N LYS A 180 12.09 -7.32 8.96
CA LYS A 180 12.03 -7.88 10.33
C LYS A 180 12.69 -6.94 11.35
N GLU A 181 13.82 -6.31 11.00
CA GLU A 181 14.54 -5.36 11.85
C GLU A 181 13.75 -4.09 12.18
N LEU A 182 12.79 -3.69 11.32
CA LEU A 182 11.91 -2.55 11.57
C LEU A 182 10.75 -2.86 12.54
N ALA A 183 10.60 -4.12 12.96
CA ALA A 183 9.56 -4.58 13.88
C ALA A 183 8.14 -4.11 13.48
N ILE A 184 7.85 -4.13 12.17
CA ILE A 184 6.55 -3.75 11.61
C ILE A 184 5.50 -4.70 12.15
N VAL A 185 4.47 -4.16 12.81
CA VAL A 185 3.52 -4.95 13.61
C VAL A 185 2.72 -5.93 12.76
N GLU A 186 2.39 -5.56 11.53
CA GLU A 186 1.60 -6.37 10.60
C GLU A 186 2.36 -7.59 10.07
N PHE A 187 3.70 -7.58 10.16
CA PHE A 187 4.58 -8.60 9.59
C PHE A 187 5.25 -9.45 10.66
N ARG A 188 4.82 -9.32 11.91
CA ARG A 188 5.41 -10.05 13.02
C ARG A 188 5.16 -11.55 12.85
N ASP A 189 6.22 -12.34 13.03
CA ASP A 189 6.20 -13.80 12.95
C ASP A 189 5.82 -14.37 11.58
N LEU A 190 5.77 -13.54 10.54
CA LEU A 190 5.51 -13.95 9.16
C LEU A 190 6.82 -14.13 8.38
N GLU A 191 6.83 -15.13 7.50
CA GLU A 191 7.94 -15.37 6.55
C GLU A 191 7.63 -14.87 5.14
N LEU A 192 6.35 -14.77 4.79
CA LEU A 192 5.85 -14.27 3.51
C LEU A 192 4.87 -13.12 3.74
N PHE A 193 4.83 -12.18 2.80
CA PHE A 193 3.72 -11.23 2.75
C PHE A 193 2.46 -11.96 2.29
N ASP A 194 1.35 -11.70 2.97
CA ASP A 194 0.02 -12.10 2.54
C ASP A 194 -0.86 -10.86 2.35
N TYR A 195 -2.05 -11.07 1.78
CA TYR A 195 -2.98 -9.99 1.53
C TYR A 195 -3.38 -9.24 2.81
N GLU A 196 -3.70 -9.96 3.89
CA GLU A 196 -4.25 -9.37 5.11
C GLU A 196 -3.24 -8.45 5.81
N SER A 197 -2.01 -8.94 5.98
CA SER A 197 -0.89 -8.21 6.58
C SER A 197 -0.48 -7.00 5.74
N LEU A 198 -0.34 -7.18 4.42
CA LEU A 198 0.10 -6.09 3.54
C LEU A 198 -0.96 -5.00 3.39
N ASN A 199 -2.25 -5.38 3.32
CA ASN A 199 -3.36 -4.43 3.26
C ASN A 199 -3.48 -3.64 4.56
N SER A 200 -3.32 -4.30 5.70
CA SER A 200 -3.31 -3.65 7.02
C SER A 200 -2.16 -2.65 7.15
N PHE A 201 -0.96 -3.05 6.72
CA PHE A 201 0.20 -2.18 6.66
C PHE A 201 -0.08 -0.95 5.79
N TYR A 202 -0.56 -1.16 4.57
CA TYR A 202 -0.82 -0.08 3.63
C TYR A 202 -1.87 0.92 4.15
N LYS A 203 -2.98 0.42 4.70
CA LYS A 203 -4.04 1.25 5.30
C LYS A 203 -3.52 2.14 6.43
N ARG A 204 -2.56 1.66 7.22
CA ARG A 204 -1.95 2.45 8.29
C ARG A 204 -1.07 3.58 7.75
N ILE A 205 -0.25 3.31 6.75
CA ILE A 205 0.81 4.26 6.33
C ILE A 205 0.36 5.28 5.27
N LYS A 206 -0.72 5.03 4.53
CA LYS A 206 -1.08 5.86 3.37
C LYS A 206 -1.28 7.34 3.71
N ASP A 207 -1.84 7.64 4.88
CA ASP A 207 -2.11 9.00 5.32
C ASP A 207 -0.83 9.69 5.86
N ASP A 208 0.17 8.92 6.30
CA ASP A 208 1.46 9.42 6.77
C ASP A 208 2.28 10.05 5.63
N ILE A 209 2.05 9.63 4.38
CA ILE A 209 2.75 10.16 3.20
C ILE A 209 2.52 11.66 3.06
N LYS A 210 1.28 12.11 3.19
CA LYS A 210 0.93 13.53 3.07
C LYS A 210 1.56 14.34 4.20
N VAL A 211 1.50 13.85 5.44
CA VAL A 211 2.10 14.52 6.61
C VAL A 211 3.61 14.67 6.42
N PHE A 212 4.28 13.61 5.99
CA PHE A 212 5.71 13.63 5.71
C PHE A 212 6.06 14.66 4.61
N LEU A 213 5.36 14.64 3.48
CA LEU A 213 5.61 15.57 2.38
C LEU A 213 5.43 17.03 2.80
N LEU A 214 4.37 17.34 3.56
CA LEU A 214 4.13 18.68 4.10
C LEU A 214 5.23 19.12 5.08
N SER A 215 5.71 18.20 5.91
CA SER A 215 6.84 18.46 6.81
C SER A 215 8.13 18.77 6.03
N VAL A 216 8.41 18.00 4.97
CA VAL A 216 9.54 18.27 4.05
C VAL A 216 9.41 19.63 3.36
N VAL A 217 8.21 20.02 2.93
CA VAL A 217 7.97 21.36 2.36
C VAL A 217 8.27 22.44 3.39
N CYS A 218 7.82 22.30 4.64
CA CYS A 218 8.12 23.27 5.70
C CYS A 218 9.64 23.41 5.94
N MET A 219 10.37 22.29 5.92
CA MET A 219 11.83 22.28 6.01
C MET A 219 12.48 22.97 4.81
N LEU A 220 12.01 22.70 3.59
CA LEU A 220 12.49 23.34 2.36
C LEU A 220 12.28 24.85 2.39
N VAL A 221 11.06 25.31 2.70
CA VAL A 221 10.73 26.74 2.79
C VAL A 221 11.64 27.44 3.82
N SER A 222 11.86 26.80 4.96
CA SER A 222 12.78 27.30 5.99
C SER A 222 14.22 27.36 5.50
N SER A 223 14.69 26.34 4.75
CA SER A 223 16.04 26.31 4.18
C SER A 223 16.29 27.41 3.14
N LEU A 224 15.23 27.86 2.47
CA LEU A 224 15.25 28.97 1.51
C LEU A 224 15.19 30.36 2.19
N GLY A 225 15.04 30.42 3.52
CA GLY A 225 14.86 31.68 4.25
C GLY A 225 13.46 32.30 4.07
N LEU A 226 12.49 31.52 3.59
CA LEU A 226 11.13 31.96 3.31
C LEU A 226 10.19 31.69 4.51
N SER A 227 9.09 32.44 4.59
CA SER A 227 8.05 32.23 5.60
C SER A 227 6.87 31.45 5.04
N HIS A 228 6.38 30.49 5.81
CA HIS A 228 5.20 29.69 5.49
C HIS A 228 3.95 30.12 6.29
N LEU A 229 3.97 31.22 7.05
CA LEU A 229 2.82 31.59 7.91
C LEU A 229 1.51 31.87 7.13
N HIS A 230 1.60 32.14 5.83
CA HIS A 230 0.49 32.65 5.02
C HIS A 230 -0.21 31.56 4.18
N TRP A 231 0.36 30.35 4.05
CA TRP A 231 -0.23 29.30 3.18
C TRP A 231 -1.55 28.76 3.72
N ARG A 232 -1.74 28.69 5.05
CA ARG A 232 -2.99 28.22 5.67
C ARG A 232 -4.13 29.23 5.58
N THR A 233 -3.83 30.51 5.33
CA THR A 233 -4.79 31.61 5.40
C THR A 233 -5.18 32.15 4.03
N ASN A 234 -4.77 31.51 2.92
CA ASN A 234 -5.11 31.97 1.57
C ASN A 234 -6.60 31.70 1.25
N PRO A 235 -7.44 32.76 1.13
CA PRO A 235 -8.88 32.62 0.92
C PRO A 235 -9.25 32.18 -0.52
N ASN A 236 -8.28 32.12 -1.44
CA ASN A 236 -8.52 31.67 -2.83
C ASN A 236 -8.39 30.15 -3.02
N ARG A 237 -8.39 29.36 -1.94
CA ARG A 237 -8.33 27.88 -2.00
C ARG A 237 -9.59 27.22 -2.57
N ASP A 238 -10.73 27.93 -2.58
CA ASP A 238 -12.03 27.40 -3.02
C ASP A 238 -12.30 27.54 -4.54
N GLU A 239 -11.38 28.14 -5.31
CA GLU A 239 -11.50 28.12 -6.77
C GLU A 239 -10.78 26.90 -7.31
N THR A 240 -11.56 25.85 -7.55
CA THR A 240 -11.21 24.69 -8.38
C THR A 240 -10.35 25.12 -9.55
N PHE A 241 -9.09 24.70 -9.55
CA PHE A 241 -8.27 24.65 -10.75
C PHE A 241 -8.93 23.61 -11.65
N GLU A 242 -9.92 24.03 -12.45
CA GLU A 242 -10.52 23.20 -13.48
C GLU A 242 -9.38 22.73 -14.39
N PHE A 243 -9.09 21.43 -14.33
CA PHE A 243 -8.19 20.77 -15.26
C PHE A 243 -8.92 20.75 -16.60
N ASP A 244 -8.61 21.69 -17.48
CA ASP A 244 -9.10 21.73 -18.85
C ASP A 244 -8.44 20.56 -19.61
N MET A 245 -8.99 19.36 -19.42
CA MET A 245 -8.62 18.16 -20.17
C MET A 245 -9.40 18.14 -21.50
N ASP A 246 -9.01 19.02 -22.41
CA ASP A 246 -9.22 18.75 -23.84
C ASP A 246 -8.24 17.65 -24.27
N ILE A 247 -8.60 16.40 -23.96
CA ILE A 247 -7.98 15.22 -24.57
C ILE A 247 -8.83 14.87 -25.81
N PRO A 248 -8.31 15.04 -27.03
CA PRO A 248 -9.02 14.60 -28.22
C PRO A 248 -8.98 13.06 -28.27
N PHE A 249 -10.17 12.44 -28.26
CA PHE A 249 -10.36 11.07 -28.73
C PHE A 249 -10.32 11.01 -30.25
#